data_AF-A0A327WRE5-F1
#
_entry.id   AF-A0A327WRE5-F1
#
_cell.length_a   1.000
_cell.length_b   1.000
_cell.length_c   1.000
_cell.angle_alpha   90.00
_cell.angle_beta   90.00
_cell.angle_gamma   90.00
#
_symmetry.space_group_name_H-M   'P 1'
#
loop_
_entity.id
_entity.type
_entity.pdbx_description
1 polymer ?
#
loop_
_entity_poly.entity_id
_entity_poly.type
_entity_poly.pdbx_seq_one_letter_code
_entity_poly.pdbx_strand_id
1 'polypeptide(L)'
;MTSEELSSQRKKARANWELLQMKARSGLVTPADVEDARRIYDALVRYQPPVNPPEKPVVDPAPAGPKISLPEFTSLLEQLTVEKAEAHKQMCIRSNQLTQIPDDVNAKDLVDEIQRFKAQRNEIGAKIAFLHANGRLPETGPSPADQQQQESEFLDSLPAEKYELARLLKDSILPNLSKARGKLAKATDGVKKVHYSQKVAKLEAEAAMVRSRMSALS
;
A
#
# COMPACT_ATOMS: atom_id res chain seq x y z
N MET A 1 -7.89 3.91 -23.02
CA MET A 1 -8.11 3.17 -21.76
C MET A 1 -6.84 2.43 -21.43
N THR A 2 -6.28 2.68 -20.25
CA THR A 2 -5.19 1.86 -19.72
C THR A 2 -5.70 0.47 -19.33
N SER A 3 -4.79 -0.51 -19.20
CA SER A 3 -5.15 -1.87 -18.77
C SER A 3 -5.84 -1.89 -17.40
N GLU A 4 -5.40 -1.01 -16.50
CA GLU A 4 -5.97 -0.86 -15.16
C GLU A 4 -7.39 -0.24 -15.18
N GLU A 5 -7.60 0.78 -16.01
CA GLU A 5 -8.93 1.37 -16.23
C GLU A 5 -9.92 0.35 -16.79
N LEU A 6 -9.49 -0.47 -17.76
CA LEU A 6 -10.32 -1.52 -18.36
C LEU A 6 -10.71 -2.58 -17.32
N SER A 7 -9.77 -3.02 -16.47
CA SER A 7 -10.02 -3.95 -15.37
C SER A 7 -11.00 -3.38 -14.35
N SER A 8 -10.85 -2.11 -13.99
CA SER A 8 -11.77 -1.41 -13.09
C SER A 8 -13.17 -1.29 -13.68
N GLN A 9 -13.28 -0.97 -14.97
CA GLN A 9 -14.57 -0.86 -15.66
C GLN A 9 -15.27 -2.21 -15.83
N ARG A 10 -14.54 -3.29 -16.10
CA ARG A 10 -15.09 -4.66 -16.13
C ARG A 10 -15.67 -5.06 -14.77
N LYS A 11 -14.97 -4.76 -13.66
CA LYS A 11 -15.46 -5.01 -12.30
C LYS A 11 -16.73 -4.22 -11.99
N LYS A 12 -16.78 -2.94 -12.37
CA LYS A 12 -17.98 -2.08 -12.19
C LYS A 12 -19.17 -2.58 -13.02
N ALA A 13 -18.94 -2.93 -14.29
CA ALA A 13 -19.99 -3.44 -15.17
C ALA A 13 -20.56 -4.77 -14.68
N ARG A 14 -19.69 -5.68 -14.18
CA ARG A 14 -20.11 -6.94 -13.56
C ARG A 14 -20.97 -6.70 -12.32
N ALA A 15 -20.50 -5.85 -11.40
CA ALA A 15 -21.25 -5.52 -10.18
C ALA A 15 -22.62 -4.88 -10.50
N ASN A 16 -22.68 -4.03 -11.52
CA ASN A 16 -23.94 -3.43 -11.97
C ASN A 16 -24.91 -4.46 -12.55
N TRP A 17 -24.42 -5.40 -13.36
CA TRP A 17 -25.23 -6.48 -13.90
C TRP A 17 -25.77 -7.41 -12.81
N GLU A 18 -24.93 -7.80 -11.84
CA GLU A 18 -25.34 -8.62 -10.68
C GLU A 18 -26.39 -7.87 -9.82
N LEU A 19 -26.21 -6.57 -9.60
CA LEU A 19 -27.17 -5.74 -8.88
C LEU A 19 -28.54 -5.67 -9.58
N LEU A 20 -28.55 -5.48 -10.91
CA LEU A 20 -29.79 -5.42 -11.68
C LEU A 20 -30.49 -6.78 -11.76
N GLN A 21 -29.75 -7.90 -11.81
CA GLN A 21 -30.34 -9.23 -11.67
C GLN A 21 -31.04 -9.41 -10.31
N MET A 22 -30.41 -8.96 -9.22
CA MET A 22 -31.02 -9.03 -7.89
C MET A 22 -32.28 -8.16 -7.81
N LYS A 23 -32.24 -6.94 -8.36
CA LYS A 23 -33.39 -6.02 -8.37
C LYS A 23 -34.54 -6.50 -9.26
N ALA A 24 -34.23 -7.18 -10.37
CA ALA A 24 -35.22 -7.81 -11.23
C ALA A 24 -35.96 -8.95 -10.50
N ARG A 25 -35.27 -9.73 -9.65
CA ARG A 25 -35.91 -10.75 -8.79
C ARG A 25 -36.90 -10.14 -7.79
N SER A 26 -36.68 -8.89 -7.37
CA SER A 26 -37.60 -8.12 -6.53
C SER A 26 -38.62 -7.28 -7.31
N GLY A 27 -38.69 -7.38 -8.64
CA GLY A 27 -39.62 -6.62 -9.47
C GLY A 27 -39.36 -5.11 -9.57
N LEU A 28 -38.18 -4.65 -9.14
CA LEU A 28 -37.83 -3.22 -9.08
C LEU A 28 -37.18 -2.69 -10.37
N VAL A 29 -36.87 -3.56 -11.33
CA VAL A 29 -36.11 -3.27 -12.54
C VAL A 29 -36.68 -4.11 -13.69
N THR A 30 -36.71 -3.56 -14.90
CA THR A 30 -37.25 -4.26 -16.05
C THR A 30 -36.25 -5.29 -16.59
N PRO A 31 -36.72 -6.38 -17.24
CA PRO A 31 -35.82 -7.35 -17.85
C PRO A 31 -34.92 -6.72 -18.94
N ALA A 32 -35.37 -5.65 -19.60
CA ALA A 32 -34.57 -4.91 -20.58
C ALA A 32 -33.32 -4.28 -19.96
N ASP A 33 -33.43 -3.71 -18.76
CA ASP A 33 -32.30 -3.08 -18.05
C ASP A 33 -31.21 -4.12 -17.69
N VAL A 34 -31.60 -5.36 -17.40
CA VAL A 34 -30.67 -6.47 -17.11
C VAL A 34 -29.94 -6.90 -18.38
N GLU A 35 -30.64 -6.96 -19.51
CA GLU A 35 -30.05 -7.29 -20.81
C GLU A 35 -29.07 -6.22 -21.30
N ASP A 36 -29.40 -4.94 -21.12
CA ASP A 36 -28.51 -3.85 -21.49
C ASP A 36 -27.24 -3.83 -20.62
N ALA A 37 -27.36 -4.08 -19.32
CA ALA A 37 -26.20 -4.23 -18.44
C ALA A 37 -25.31 -5.43 -18.82
N ARG A 38 -25.92 -6.54 -19.26
CA ARG A 38 -25.19 -7.70 -19.79
C ARG A 38 -24.44 -7.36 -21.08
N ARG A 39 -25.08 -6.66 -22.02
CA ARG A 39 -24.47 -6.23 -23.29
C ARG A 39 -23.25 -5.33 -23.06
N ILE A 40 -23.34 -4.40 -22.10
CA ILE A 40 -22.23 -3.51 -21.75
C ILE A 40 -21.06 -4.30 -21.16
N TYR A 41 -21.33 -5.26 -20.28
CA TYR A 41 -20.29 -6.13 -19.72
C TYR A 41 -19.61 -6.96 -20.82
N ASP A 42 -20.39 -7.61 -21.70
CA ASP A 42 -19.86 -8.41 -22.80
C ASP A 42 -19.01 -7.57 -23.78
N ALA A 43 -19.43 -6.33 -24.06
CA ALA A 43 -18.66 -5.38 -24.87
C ALA A 43 -17.30 -5.03 -24.24
N LEU A 44 -17.27 -4.79 -22.92
CA LEU A 44 -16.02 -4.49 -22.19
C LEU A 44 -15.09 -5.70 -22.06
N VAL A 45 -15.62 -6.92 -22.01
CA VAL A 45 -14.84 -8.16 -22.01
C VAL A 45 -14.19 -8.39 -23.38
N ARG A 46 -14.93 -8.13 -24.47
CA ARG A 46 -14.45 -8.30 -25.84
C ARG A 46 -13.59 -7.13 -26.34
N TYR A 47 -13.63 -5.98 -25.67
CA TYR A 47 -12.80 -4.84 -26.02
C TYR A 47 -11.31 -5.17 -25.87
N GLN A 48 -10.60 -5.07 -26.98
CA GLN A 48 -9.15 -5.14 -27.04
C GLN A 48 -8.63 -3.71 -27.28
N PRO A 49 -7.85 -3.13 -26.36
CA PRO A 49 -7.33 -1.79 -26.57
C PRO A 49 -6.43 -1.78 -27.82
N PRO A 50 -6.46 -0.71 -28.63
CA PRO A 50 -5.50 -0.55 -29.72
C PRO A 50 -4.09 -0.65 -29.14
N VAL A 51 -3.26 -1.48 -29.76
CA VAL A 51 -1.86 -1.71 -29.35
C VAL A 51 -1.10 -0.42 -29.62
N ASN A 52 -1.13 0.49 -28.66
CA ASN A 52 -0.21 1.62 -28.64
C ASN A 52 1.19 1.04 -28.40
N PRO A 53 2.21 1.37 -29.22
CA PRO A 53 3.58 0.97 -28.92
C PRO A 53 3.89 1.41 -27.49
N PRO A 54 4.55 0.56 -26.68
CA PRO A 54 4.67 0.80 -25.26
C PRO A 54 5.38 2.13 -25.04
N GLU A 55 4.63 3.15 -24.64
CA GLU A 55 5.17 4.18 -23.77
C GLU A 55 5.72 3.40 -22.59
N LYS A 56 7.05 3.31 -22.56
CA LYS A 56 7.79 2.76 -21.43
C LYS A 56 7.11 3.33 -20.20
N PRO A 57 6.58 2.51 -19.27
CA PRO A 57 6.23 3.05 -17.98
C PRO A 57 7.53 3.71 -17.50
N VAL A 58 7.49 5.03 -17.32
CA VAL A 58 8.43 5.70 -16.44
C VAL A 58 8.05 5.16 -15.06
N VAL A 59 8.54 3.95 -14.79
CA VAL A 59 8.75 3.48 -13.45
C VAL A 59 9.78 4.47 -12.95
N ASP A 60 9.34 5.46 -12.17
CA ASP A 60 10.24 6.22 -11.35
C ASP A 60 11.18 5.21 -10.70
N PRO A 61 12.50 5.27 -10.96
CA PRO A 61 13.41 4.30 -10.40
C PRO A 61 13.26 4.41 -8.89
N ALA A 62 12.67 3.38 -8.27
CA ALA A 62 12.70 3.23 -6.83
C ALA A 62 14.16 3.42 -6.39
N PRO A 63 14.44 4.36 -5.47
CA PRO A 63 15.79 4.88 -5.25
C PRO A 63 16.75 3.72 -5.04
N ALA A 64 17.80 3.70 -5.86
CA ALA A 64 18.84 2.68 -5.85
C ALA A 64 19.77 2.91 -4.65
N GLY A 65 19.23 2.83 -3.43
CA GLY A 65 20.06 2.54 -2.27
C GLY A 65 20.69 1.15 -2.42
N PRO A 66 21.76 0.83 -1.69
CA PRO A 66 22.38 -0.48 -1.72
C PRO A 66 21.31 -1.48 -1.32
N LYS A 67 20.78 -2.21 -2.30
CA LYS A 67 19.77 -3.25 -2.06
C LYS A 67 20.47 -4.37 -1.29
N ILE A 68 19.73 -5.11 -0.48
CA ILE A 68 20.19 -6.45 -0.12
C ILE A 68 20.51 -7.17 -1.44
N SER A 69 21.52 -8.03 -1.50
CA SER A 69 21.76 -8.78 -2.72
C SER A 69 20.46 -9.45 -3.16
N LEU A 70 20.16 -9.44 -4.46
CA LEU A 70 18.94 -10.04 -5.02
C LEU A 70 18.60 -11.42 -4.41
N PRO A 71 19.57 -12.35 -4.21
CA PRO A 71 19.28 -13.65 -3.59
C PRO A 71 18.89 -13.59 -2.11
N GLU A 72 19.50 -12.70 -1.32
CA GLU A 72 19.16 -12.51 0.09
C GLU A 72 17.79 -11.84 0.24
N PHE A 73 17.44 -10.90 -0.64
CA PHE A 73 16.11 -10.28 -0.68
C PHE A 73 15.03 -11.31 -1.00
N THR A 74 15.22 -12.15 -2.02
CA THR A 74 14.26 -13.19 -2.37
C THR A 74 14.13 -14.24 -1.27
N SER A 75 15.25 -14.67 -0.68
CA SER A 75 15.24 -15.64 0.42
C SER A 75 14.47 -15.14 1.63
N LEU A 76 14.71 -13.88 2.02
CA LEU A 76 14.00 -13.25 3.14
C LEU A 76 12.50 -13.08 2.86
N LEU A 77 12.14 -12.73 1.62
CA LEU A 77 10.75 -12.58 1.22
C LEU A 77 10.01 -13.92 1.20
N GLU A 78 10.67 -14.97 0.72
CA GLU A 78 10.15 -16.35 0.76
C GLU A 78 9.94 -16.81 2.20
N GLN A 79 10.93 -16.63 3.08
CA GLN A 79 10.82 -16.95 4.51
C GLN A 79 9.64 -16.25 5.16
N LEU A 80 9.54 -14.93 5.03
CA LEU A 80 8.42 -14.17 5.59
C LEU A 80 7.06 -14.57 4.98
N THR A 81 7.04 -14.96 3.71
CA THR A 81 5.82 -15.45 3.07
C THR A 81 5.37 -16.79 3.65
N VAL A 82 6.32 -17.71 3.89
CA VAL A 82 6.07 -18.98 4.56
C VAL A 82 5.58 -18.75 5.98
N GLU A 83 6.28 -17.94 6.77
CA GLU A 83 5.89 -17.63 8.16
C GLU A 83 4.48 -16.99 8.24
N LYS A 84 4.15 -16.10 7.30
CA LYS A 84 2.81 -15.50 7.22
C LYS A 84 1.74 -16.55 6.92
N ALA A 85 2.03 -17.48 6.01
CA ALA A 85 1.13 -18.58 5.66
C ALA A 85 0.95 -19.55 6.84
N GLU A 86 2.02 -19.85 7.57
CA GLU A 86 1.98 -20.67 8.79
C GLU A 86 1.15 -20.02 9.89
N ALA A 87 1.38 -18.75 10.20
CA ALA A 87 0.59 -18.01 11.17
C ALA A 87 -0.91 -17.99 10.79
N HIS A 88 -1.21 -17.86 9.50
CA HIS A 88 -2.59 -17.94 9.01
C HIS A 88 -3.19 -19.35 9.16
N LYS A 89 -2.42 -20.40 8.84
CA LYS A 89 -2.84 -21.80 9.03
C LYS A 89 -3.13 -22.10 10.50
N GLN A 90 -2.26 -21.67 11.41
CA GLN A 90 -2.43 -21.84 12.86
C GLN A 90 -3.67 -21.12 13.39
N MET A 91 -3.98 -19.94 12.85
CA MET A 91 -5.20 -19.19 13.15
C MET A 91 -6.46 -19.95 12.69
N CYS A 92 -6.46 -20.49 11.47
CA CYS A 92 -7.58 -21.26 10.93
C CYS A 92 -7.84 -22.56 11.70
N ILE A 93 -6.78 -23.30 12.06
CA ILE A 93 -6.91 -24.54 12.85
C ILE A 93 -7.60 -24.26 14.19
N ARG A 94 -7.17 -23.22 14.92
CA ARG A 94 -7.77 -22.83 16.20
C ARG A 94 -9.18 -22.28 16.06
N SER A 95 -9.45 -21.54 14.99
CA SER A 95 -10.81 -21.07 14.69
C SER A 95 -11.77 -22.23 14.45
N ASN A 96 -11.32 -23.32 13.82
CA ASN A 96 -12.12 -24.52 13.67
C ASN A 96 -12.32 -25.25 15.00
N GLN A 97 -11.35 -25.19 15.92
CA GLN A 97 -11.51 -25.75 17.27
C GLN A 97 -12.57 -24.99 18.08
N LEU A 98 -12.69 -23.68 17.92
CA LEU A 98 -13.76 -22.89 18.55
C LEU A 98 -15.15 -23.38 18.17
N THR A 99 -15.35 -23.84 16.92
CA THR A 99 -16.66 -24.37 16.49
C THR A 99 -17.05 -25.69 17.15
N GLN A 100 -16.11 -26.38 17.79
CA GLN A 100 -16.37 -27.63 18.52
C GLN A 100 -16.65 -27.39 20.01
N ILE A 101 -16.48 -26.16 20.49
CA ILE A 101 -16.70 -25.82 21.90
C ILE A 101 -18.15 -25.37 22.06
N PRO A 102 -18.89 -25.94 23.02
CA PRO A 102 -20.24 -25.49 23.36
C PRO A 102 -20.28 -24.01 23.78
N ASP A 103 -21.34 -23.29 23.41
CA ASP A 103 -21.48 -21.85 23.66
C ASP A 103 -21.48 -21.46 25.16
N ASP A 104 -21.77 -22.42 26.03
CA ASP A 104 -21.77 -22.27 27.49
C ASP A 104 -20.36 -22.35 28.12
N VAL A 105 -19.35 -22.79 27.35
CA VAL A 105 -17.98 -22.96 27.84
C VAL A 105 -17.10 -21.78 27.42
N ASN A 106 -16.41 -21.19 28.40
CA ASN A 106 -15.50 -20.07 28.15
C ASN A 106 -14.24 -20.54 27.39
N ALA A 107 -14.10 -20.11 26.14
CA ALA A 107 -12.95 -20.43 25.27
C ALA A 107 -11.91 -19.29 25.17
N LYS A 108 -11.79 -18.44 26.21
CA LYS A 108 -10.90 -17.27 26.20
C LYS A 108 -9.47 -17.58 25.75
N ASP A 109 -8.86 -18.65 26.24
CA ASP A 109 -7.47 -18.99 25.92
C ASP A 109 -7.27 -19.24 24.41
N LEU A 110 -8.21 -19.96 23.77
CA LEU A 110 -8.18 -20.18 22.32
C LEU A 110 -8.40 -18.89 21.53
N VAL A 111 -9.29 -18.02 22.01
CA VAL A 111 -9.51 -16.70 21.39
C VAL A 111 -8.24 -15.83 21.49
N ASP A 112 -7.58 -15.82 22.64
CA ASP A 112 -6.33 -15.09 22.86
C ASP A 112 -5.22 -15.63 21.95
N GLU A 113 -5.11 -16.95 21.78
CA GLU A 113 -4.18 -17.56 20.81
C GLU A 113 -4.48 -17.14 19.37
N ILE A 114 -5.75 -17.16 18.94
CA ILE A 114 -6.16 -16.69 17.60
C ILE A 114 -5.77 -15.23 17.40
N GLN A 115 -5.97 -14.37 18.41
CA GLN A 115 -5.56 -12.97 18.34
C GLN A 115 -4.05 -12.80 18.24
N ARG A 116 -3.26 -13.63 18.94
CA ARG A 116 -1.79 -13.64 18.82
C ARG A 116 -1.34 -13.98 17.40
N PHE A 117 -1.87 -15.06 16.81
CA PHE A 117 -1.53 -15.41 15.42
C PHE A 117 -1.99 -14.36 14.40
N LYS A 118 -3.13 -13.70 14.65
CA LYS A 118 -3.59 -12.57 13.84
C LYS A 118 -2.63 -11.37 13.93
N ALA A 119 -2.12 -11.06 15.12
CA ALA A 119 -1.14 -10.02 15.33
C ALA A 119 0.18 -10.36 14.60
N GLN A 120 0.69 -11.58 14.77
CA GLN A 120 1.89 -12.07 14.10
C GLN A 120 1.78 -12.01 12.56
N ARG A 121 0.66 -12.48 12.00
CA ARG A 121 0.38 -12.38 10.56
C ARG A 121 0.41 -10.93 10.06
N ASN A 122 -0.15 -10.01 10.84
CA ASN A 122 -0.18 -8.58 10.49
C ASN A 122 1.21 -7.94 10.56
N GLU A 123 2.01 -8.30 11.56
CA GLU A 123 3.40 -7.84 11.71
C GLU A 123 4.26 -8.32 10.53
N ILE A 124 4.18 -9.60 10.17
CA ILE A 124 4.90 -10.15 9.02
C ILE A 124 4.42 -9.49 7.72
N GLY A 125 3.11 -9.24 7.59
CA GLY A 125 2.56 -8.49 6.47
C GLY A 125 3.14 -7.06 6.36
N ALA A 126 3.37 -6.39 7.49
CA ALA A 126 4.00 -5.08 7.52
C ALA A 126 5.49 -5.15 7.13
N LYS A 127 6.21 -6.20 7.58
CA LYS A 127 7.60 -6.47 7.19
C LYS A 127 7.75 -6.69 5.68
N ILE A 128 6.89 -7.50 5.07
CA ILE A 128 6.87 -7.73 3.62
C ILE A 128 6.59 -6.42 2.86
N ALA A 129 5.59 -5.64 3.30
CA ALA A 129 5.28 -4.36 2.67
C ALA A 129 6.45 -3.36 2.77
N PHE A 130 7.15 -3.36 3.91
CA PHE A 130 8.33 -2.54 4.12
C PHE A 130 9.50 -2.98 3.23
N LEU A 131 9.75 -4.29 3.09
CA LEU A 131 10.75 -4.85 2.18
C LEU A 131 10.47 -4.48 0.73
N HIS A 132 9.21 -4.57 0.28
CA HIS A 132 8.85 -4.13 -1.08
C HIS A 132 9.08 -2.63 -1.31
N ALA A 133 8.80 -1.79 -0.30
CA ALA A 133 8.92 -0.34 -0.43
C ALA A 133 10.37 0.16 -0.30
N ASN A 134 11.21 -0.49 0.51
CA ASN A 134 12.53 0.01 0.89
C ASN A 134 13.68 -0.92 0.48
N GLY A 135 13.39 -2.11 -0.03
CA GLY A 135 14.40 -3.11 -0.41
C GLY A 135 15.16 -3.75 0.75
N ARG A 136 14.91 -3.35 2.00
CA ARG A 136 15.56 -3.82 3.25
C ARG A 136 14.54 -3.87 4.40
N LEU A 137 14.77 -4.74 5.38
CA LEU A 137 14.10 -4.63 6.69
C LEU A 137 14.74 -3.50 7.49
N PRO A 138 14.02 -2.89 8.45
CA PRO A 138 14.62 -1.91 9.34
C PRO A 138 15.53 -2.64 10.34
N GLU A 139 16.77 -2.88 9.94
CA GLU A 139 17.86 -3.09 10.89
C GLU A 139 18.38 -1.72 11.34
N THR A 140 18.80 -1.65 12.59
CA THR A 140 19.19 -0.46 13.34
C THR A 140 19.91 0.64 12.53
N GLY A 141 19.18 1.72 12.25
CA GLY A 141 19.72 3.01 11.82
C GLY A 141 19.90 3.19 10.30
N PRO A 142 19.48 4.33 9.72
CA PRO A 142 19.88 4.66 8.35
C PRO A 142 21.40 4.83 8.29
N SER A 143 22.05 4.20 7.30
CA SER A 143 23.46 4.43 7.03
C SER A 143 23.64 5.84 6.43
N PRO A 144 24.63 6.63 6.86
CA PRO A 144 24.80 8.02 6.41
C PRO A 144 25.05 8.16 4.89
N ALA A 145 25.50 7.09 4.22
CA ALA A 145 25.71 7.08 2.77
C ALA A 145 24.39 7.17 1.96
N ASP A 146 23.29 6.63 2.49
CA ASP A 146 21.99 6.62 1.81
C ASP A 146 21.29 7.98 1.87
N GLN A 147 21.65 8.81 2.85
CA GLN A 147 21.09 10.16 3.02
C GLN A 147 21.67 11.13 1.99
N GLN A 148 22.98 11.05 1.71
CA GLN A 148 23.67 11.99 0.82
C GLN A 148 23.22 11.90 -0.65
N GLN A 149 22.97 10.69 -1.17
CA GLN A 149 22.51 10.53 -2.57
C GLN A 149 21.06 10.98 -2.77
N GLN A 150 20.18 10.70 -1.81
CA GLN A 150 18.78 11.15 -1.87
C GLN A 150 18.64 12.66 -1.74
N GLU A 151 19.52 13.29 -0.95
CA GLU A 151 19.57 14.75 -0.84
C GLU A 151 19.95 15.41 -2.17
N SER A 152 20.94 14.87 -2.90
CA SER A 152 21.35 15.42 -4.21
C SER A 152 20.25 15.29 -5.28
N GLU A 153 19.62 14.12 -5.42
CA GLU A 153 18.56 13.92 -6.42
C GLU A 153 17.32 14.76 -6.12
N PHE A 154 17.00 14.95 -4.84
CA PHE A 154 15.87 15.78 -4.44
C PHE A 154 16.12 17.25 -4.79
N LEU A 155 17.31 17.79 -4.51
CA LEU A 155 17.67 19.16 -4.83
C LEU A 155 17.54 19.46 -6.33
N ASP A 156 17.90 18.51 -7.20
CA ASP A 156 17.79 18.64 -8.65
C ASP A 156 16.33 18.60 -9.14
N SER A 157 15.45 17.92 -8.40
CA SER A 157 14.01 17.84 -8.69
C SER A 157 13.19 19.06 -8.23
N LEU A 158 13.79 19.98 -7.47
CA LEU A 158 13.07 21.11 -6.89
C LEU A 158 12.78 22.20 -7.93
N PRO A 159 11.56 22.78 -7.91
CA PRO A 159 11.23 23.93 -8.74
C PRO A 159 12.20 25.11 -8.56
N ALA A 160 12.52 25.78 -9.66
CA ALA A 160 13.38 26.96 -9.64
C ALA A 160 12.65 28.21 -9.10
N GLU A 161 11.32 28.23 -9.18
CA GLU A 161 10.52 29.40 -8.81
C GLU A 161 10.07 29.38 -7.33
N LYS A 162 10.24 30.52 -6.66
CA LYS A 162 9.89 30.72 -5.25
C LYS A 162 8.41 30.45 -4.93
N TYR A 163 7.51 30.79 -5.86
CA TYR A 163 6.07 30.56 -5.70
C TYR A 163 5.75 29.05 -5.70
N GLU A 164 6.36 28.29 -6.61
CA GLU A 164 6.16 26.85 -6.71
C GLU A 164 6.76 26.11 -5.50
N LEU A 165 7.91 26.56 -5.00
CA LEU A 165 8.49 26.06 -3.75
C LEU A 165 7.57 26.31 -2.54
N ALA A 166 7.00 27.51 -2.42
CA ALA A 166 6.05 27.85 -1.36
C ALA A 166 4.77 27.00 -1.43
N ARG A 167 4.28 26.75 -2.65
CA ARG A 167 3.13 25.91 -2.90
C ARG A 167 3.41 24.45 -2.54
N LEU A 168 4.55 23.90 -2.96
CA LEU A 168 4.98 22.53 -2.63
C LEU A 168 5.06 22.33 -1.11
N LEU A 169 5.61 23.32 -0.39
CA LEU A 169 5.72 23.29 1.06
C LEU A 169 4.34 23.28 1.74
N LYS A 170 3.42 24.15 1.27
CA LYS A 170 2.09 24.32 1.86
C LYS A 170 1.11 23.20 1.50
N ASP A 171 1.11 22.74 0.26
CA ASP A 171 0.11 21.82 -0.28
C ASP A 171 0.50 20.35 -0.09
N SER A 172 1.80 20.03 -0.07
CA SER A 172 2.30 18.65 0.00
C SER A 172 3.10 18.37 1.27
N ILE A 173 4.22 19.07 1.49
CA ILE A 173 5.21 18.66 2.50
C ILE A 173 4.67 18.83 3.92
N LEU A 174 4.18 20.01 4.29
CA LEU A 174 3.69 20.28 5.65
C LEU A 174 2.46 19.46 6.04
N PRO A 175 1.42 19.31 5.18
CA PRO A 175 0.29 18.44 5.49
C PRO A 175 0.70 16.97 5.67
N ASN A 176 1.61 16.48 4.83
CA ASN A 176 2.10 15.10 4.92
C ASN A 176 2.95 14.88 6.17
N LEU A 177 3.75 15.87 6.58
CA LEU A 177 4.54 15.85 7.80
C LEU A 177 3.63 15.80 9.04
N SER A 178 2.60 16.66 9.09
CA SER A 178 1.61 16.64 10.17
C SER A 178 0.89 15.30 10.28
N LYS A 179 0.44 14.73 9.14
CA LYS A 179 -0.15 13.39 9.08
C LYS A 179 0.82 12.30 9.54
N ALA A 180 2.08 12.37 9.14
CA ALA A 180 3.10 11.38 9.51
C ALA A 180 3.38 11.42 11.02
N ARG A 181 3.51 12.62 11.61
CA ARG A 181 3.64 12.80 13.07
C ARG A 181 2.42 12.25 13.83
N GLY A 182 1.22 12.52 13.33
CA GLY A 182 -0.02 11.98 13.91
C GLY A 182 -0.09 10.45 13.82
N LYS A 183 0.40 9.85 12.74
CA LYS A 183 0.48 8.38 12.58
C LYS A 183 1.56 7.76 13.45
N LEU A 184 2.70 8.43 13.63
CA LEU A 184 3.77 8.01 14.54
C LEU A 184 3.27 7.96 15.99
N ALA A 185 2.57 9.00 16.44
CA ALA A 185 2.00 9.06 17.78
C ALA A 185 0.97 7.95 18.06
N LYS A 186 0.22 7.53 17.04
CA LYS A 186 -0.79 6.47 17.13
C LYS A 186 -0.24 5.06 16.89
N ALA A 187 1.01 4.92 16.44
CA ALA A 187 1.59 3.63 16.14
C ALA A 187 1.97 2.90 17.42
N THR A 188 1.35 1.74 17.66
CA THR A 188 1.69 0.85 18.77
C THR A 188 2.78 -0.15 18.39
N ASP A 189 2.78 -0.58 17.14
CA ASP A 189 3.71 -1.52 16.52
C ASP A 189 5.10 -0.89 16.28
N GLY A 190 6.16 -1.58 16.71
CA GLY A 190 7.54 -1.13 16.60
C GLY A 190 7.99 -0.89 15.16
N VAL A 191 7.58 -1.75 14.22
CA VAL A 191 7.95 -1.59 12.79
C VAL A 191 7.29 -0.34 12.20
N LYS A 192 6.02 -0.10 12.56
CA LYS A 192 5.29 1.10 12.12
C LYS A 192 5.86 2.36 12.75
N LYS A 193 6.32 2.31 14.01
CA LYS A 193 7.01 3.44 14.65
C LYS A 193 8.27 3.80 13.87
N VAL A 194 9.12 2.83 13.54
CA VAL A 194 10.33 3.07 12.74
C VAL A 194 10.00 3.60 11.34
N HIS A 195 9.01 3.01 10.67
CA HIS A 195 8.57 3.50 9.36
C HIS A 195 8.09 4.96 9.40
N TYR A 196 7.22 5.30 10.35
CA TYR A 196 6.71 6.67 10.46
C TYR A 196 7.76 7.65 11.00
N SER A 197 8.71 7.23 11.84
CA SER A 197 9.80 8.09 12.29
C SER A 197 10.75 8.41 11.14
N GLN A 198 11.11 7.43 10.31
CA GLN A 198 11.88 7.66 9.08
C GLN A 198 11.15 8.59 8.13
N LYS A 199 9.83 8.40 7.97
CA LYS A 199 9.00 9.25 7.12
C LYS A 199 8.93 10.70 7.63
N VAL A 200 8.85 10.90 8.95
CA VAL A 200 8.88 12.22 9.56
C VAL A 200 10.24 12.88 9.33
N ALA A 201 11.34 12.18 9.60
CA ALA A 201 12.69 12.69 9.39
C ALA A 201 12.93 13.10 7.92
N LYS A 202 12.47 12.28 6.96
CA LYS A 202 12.56 12.59 5.53
C LYS A 202 11.78 13.86 5.16
N LEU A 203 10.52 13.96 5.57
CA LEU A 203 9.69 15.13 5.28
C LEU A 203 10.19 16.41 5.98
N GLU A 204 10.82 16.28 7.16
CA GLU A 204 11.47 17.39 7.85
C GLU A 204 12.73 17.86 7.10
N ALA A 205 13.55 16.94 6.60
CA ALA A 205 14.71 17.26 5.76
C ALA A 205 14.29 17.92 4.44
N GLU A 206 13.26 17.39 3.75
CA GLU A 206 12.70 17.99 2.54
C GLU A 206 12.16 19.40 2.81
N ALA A 207 11.43 19.60 3.92
CA ALA A 207 10.95 20.93 4.31
C ALA A 207 12.11 21.91 4.59
N ALA A 208 13.18 21.44 5.23
CA ALA A 208 14.36 22.25 5.50
C ALA A 208 15.09 22.64 4.21
N MET A 209 15.25 21.71 3.27
CA MET A 209 15.86 21.96 1.96
C MET A 209 15.05 22.95 1.12
N VAL A 210 13.72 22.79 1.05
CA VAL A 210 12.85 23.73 0.33
C VAL A 210 12.93 25.13 0.95
N ARG A 211 12.92 25.25 2.28
CA ARG A 211 13.09 26.54 2.96
C ARG A 211 14.45 27.17 2.68
N SER A 212 15.52 26.37 2.70
CA SER A 212 16.87 26.82 2.38
C SER A 212 16.97 27.35 0.94
N ARG A 213 16.38 26.63 -0.03
CA ARG A 213 16.32 27.06 -1.43
C ARG A 213 15.50 28.33 -1.61
N MET A 214 14.36 28.46 -0.93
CA MET A 214 13.55 29.68 -0.94
C MET A 214 14.29 30.88 -0.35
N SER A 215 15.10 30.68 0.70
CA SER A 215 15.94 31.76 1.25
C SER A 215 17.08 32.14 0.32
N ALA A 216 17.66 31.19 -0.43
CA ALA A 216 18.72 31.47 -1.40
C ALA A 216 18.24 32.21 -2.66
N LEU A 217 16.93 32.14 -2.95
CA LEU A 217 16.28 32.88 -4.05
C LEU A 217 15.74 34.26 -3.63
N SER A 218 15.95 34.66 -2.37
CA SER A 218 15.50 35.94 -1.80
C SER A 218 16.68 36.90 -1.69
#